data_AF-A0AA42J144-F1
#
_entry.id   AF-A0AA42J144-F1
#
_cell.length_a   1.000
_cell.length_b   1.000
_cell.length_c   1.000
_cell.angle_alpha   90.00
_cell.angle_beta   90.00
_cell.angle_gamma   90.00
#
_symmetry.space_group_name_H-M   'P 1'
#
loop_
_entity.id
_entity.type
_entity.pdbx_description
1 polymer ?
#
loop_
_entity_poly.entity_id
_entity_poly.type
_entity_poly.pdbx_seq_one_letter_code
_entity_poly.pdbx_strand_id
1 'polypeptide(L)'
;MAGCNVLVYGSGNCEIAALIEEEIELLGKVDHPEIKIFARGYILENSCLAMYKRFSSLKDEIGQVKRGGLYEYFYDGEEKIERHEMVLAKSSEKETFEECLQMGIKRLNADEIFLVLIGQSNATGLFWDFVAERPSKLRYEDLSQVLYRLGKRNRVKFHIIMDIPTWHGVEFPYMLVRHPYIETLFIYERRKPFHLLPIAKWLTRAQTEEMNYLEALYKYYPGYKINMDHVIWRKCKECWKNYWQYSSHESWKAFYDAYKEAVIYSATRQLEHKMKINFKTEIIPKQSREITIRELQEYLVEMYHTTFDDKNIQLWLTDLKTCTDYYKL
;
A
#
# COMPACT_ATOMS: atom_id res chain seq x y z
N MET A 1 -11.99 -25.96 1.70
CA MET A 1 -12.65 -24.63 1.74
C MET A 1 -12.85 -24.16 0.30
N ALA A 2 -13.40 -22.96 0.03
CA ALA A 2 -13.26 -22.40 -1.33
C ALA A 2 -11.78 -22.10 -1.57
N GLY A 3 -11.26 -22.44 -2.76
CA GLY A 3 -9.86 -22.20 -3.12
C GLY A 3 -9.49 -20.71 -3.07
N CYS A 4 -8.21 -20.42 -2.88
CA CYS A 4 -7.67 -19.06 -2.77
C CYS A 4 -6.71 -18.75 -3.91
N ASN A 5 -7.04 -17.74 -4.71
CA ASN A 5 -6.20 -17.27 -5.80
C ASN A 5 -5.59 -15.93 -5.42
N VAL A 6 -4.28 -15.91 -5.20
CA VAL A 6 -3.55 -14.74 -4.71
C VAL A 6 -2.68 -14.18 -5.83
N LEU A 7 -2.87 -12.89 -6.12
CA LEU A 7 -2.02 -12.15 -7.03
C LEU A 7 -1.28 -11.08 -6.23
N VAL A 8 0.05 -11.19 -6.13
CA VAL A 8 0.88 -10.22 -5.41
C VAL A 8 1.62 -9.33 -6.40
N TYR A 9 1.47 -8.02 -6.24
CA TYR A 9 2.31 -7.01 -6.87
C TYR A 9 3.08 -6.27 -5.79
N GLY A 10 4.36 -6.61 -5.65
CA GLY A 10 5.30 -5.95 -4.76
C GLY A 10 6.23 -5.03 -5.54
N SER A 11 6.31 -3.76 -5.18
CA SER A 11 7.36 -2.86 -5.69
C SER A 11 7.91 -2.01 -4.56
N GLY A 12 9.24 -2.02 -4.42
CA GLY A 12 9.92 -1.30 -3.35
C GLY A 12 11.36 -0.98 -3.67
N ASN A 13 11.83 0.08 -3.02
CA ASN A 13 13.24 0.46 -2.95
C ASN A 13 13.87 -0.10 -1.68
N CYS A 14 15.18 -0.28 -1.70
CA CYS A 14 16.07 -0.81 -0.66
C CYS A 14 15.41 -1.40 0.59
N GLU A 15 14.87 -0.58 1.51
CA GLU A 15 14.41 -1.09 2.81
C GLU A 15 13.15 -1.95 2.73
N ILE A 16 12.29 -1.69 1.76
CA ILE A 16 11.12 -2.54 1.48
C ILE A 16 11.45 -3.58 0.41
N ALA A 17 12.41 -3.31 -0.46
CA ALA A 17 12.83 -4.25 -1.51
C ALA A 17 13.28 -5.59 -0.91
N ALA A 18 14.11 -5.56 0.13
CA ALA A 18 14.57 -6.77 0.84
C ALA A 18 13.41 -7.52 1.53
N LEU A 19 12.44 -6.78 2.08
CA LEU A 19 11.27 -7.37 2.73
C LEU A 19 10.29 -7.98 1.70
N ILE A 20 10.12 -7.37 0.53
CA ILE A 20 9.33 -7.93 -0.57
C ILE A 20 10.00 -9.20 -1.09
N GLU A 21 11.33 -9.18 -1.27
CA GLU A 21 12.11 -10.35 -1.65
C GLU A 21 11.92 -11.50 -0.67
N GLU A 22 12.08 -11.22 0.63
CA GLU A 22 11.86 -12.22 1.70
C GLU A 22 10.43 -12.76 1.69
N GLU A 23 9.42 -11.89 1.55
CA GLU A 23 8.02 -12.33 1.53
C GLU A 23 7.72 -13.24 0.33
N ILE A 24 8.29 -12.97 -0.85
CA ILE A 24 8.15 -13.85 -2.01
C ILE A 24 8.85 -15.19 -1.78
N GLU A 25 10.04 -15.20 -1.17
CA GLU A 25 10.71 -16.45 -0.75
C GLU A 25 9.85 -17.25 0.25
N LEU A 26 9.15 -16.58 1.17
CA LEU A 26 8.23 -17.22 2.12
C LEU A 26 6.97 -17.75 1.45
N LEU A 27 6.44 -17.07 0.43
CA LEU A 27 5.34 -17.58 -0.39
C LEU A 27 5.73 -18.87 -1.11
N GLY A 28 6.99 -19.02 -1.51
CA GLY A 28 7.56 -20.26 -2.05
C GLY A 28 7.37 -21.50 -1.16
N LYS A 29 7.25 -21.29 0.15
CA LYS A 29 7.09 -22.34 1.17
C LYS A 29 5.62 -22.67 1.45
N VAL A 30 4.68 -21.90 0.92
CA VAL A 30 3.26 -22.28 0.96
C VAL A 30 3.08 -23.48 0.05
N ASP A 31 2.49 -24.54 0.58
CA ASP A 31 2.27 -25.79 -0.14
C ASP A 31 0.92 -26.35 0.27
N HIS A 32 -0.12 -25.96 -0.47
CA HIS A 32 -1.48 -26.38 -0.23
C HIS A 32 -2.26 -26.42 -1.56
N PRO A 33 -2.94 -27.54 -1.89
CA PRO A 33 -3.56 -27.73 -3.20
C PRO A 33 -4.73 -26.77 -3.48
N GLU A 34 -5.36 -26.21 -2.44
CA GLU A 34 -6.44 -25.22 -2.59
C GLU A 34 -5.92 -23.78 -2.82
N ILE A 35 -4.61 -23.56 -2.81
CA ILE A 35 -4.00 -22.22 -2.94
C ILE A 35 -3.27 -22.10 -4.28
N LYS A 36 -3.59 -21.03 -5.01
CA LYS A 36 -2.85 -20.61 -6.21
C LYS A 36 -2.25 -19.24 -5.97
N ILE A 37 -0.98 -19.06 -6.33
CA ILE A 37 -0.22 -17.84 -6.09
C ILE A 37 0.45 -17.42 -7.40
N PHE A 38 0.28 -16.17 -7.76
CA PHE A 38 1.14 -15.49 -8.73
C PHE A 38 1.69 -14.24 -8.05
N ALA A 39 2.99 -14.19 -7.82
CA ALA A 39 3.65 -13.07 -7.16
C ALA A 39 4.74 -12.49 -8.05
N ARG A 40 4.79 -11.16 -8.13
CA ARG A 40 5.91 -10.42 -8.71
C ARG A 40 6.42 -9.38 -7.73
N GLY A 41 7.72 -9.42 -7.47
CA GLY A 41 8.47 -8.44 -6.70
C GLY A 41 9.44 -7.68 -7.59
N TYR A 42 9.29 -6.37 -7.66
CA TYR A 42 10.21 -5.47 -8.30
C TYR A 42 11.13 -4.88 -7.22
N ILE A 43 12.36 -5.41 -7.16
CA ILE A 43 13.34 -5.20 -6.11
C ILE A 43 14.40 -4.22 -6.63
N LEU A 44 14.26 -2.95 -6.25
CA LEU A 44 15.10 -1.85 -6.77
C LEU A 44 16.33 -1.64 -5.88
N GLU A 45 17.51 -2.08 -6.36
CA GLU A 45 18.78 -2.10 -5.58
C GLU A 45 19.46 -0.73 -5.43
N ASN A 46 19.41 0.12 -6.46
CA ASN A 46 20.27 1.32 -6.56
C ASN A 46 19.58 2.64 -6.17
N SER A 47 18.35 2.62 -5.66
CA SER A 47 17.53 3.83 -5.53
C SER A 47 17.72 4.66 -4.25
N CYS A 48 18.61 4.28 -3.31
CA CYS A 48 18.50 4.79 -1.92
C CYS A 48 19.70 5.55 -1.34
N LEU A 49 20.64 6.04 -2.14
CA LEU A 49 21.65 7.00 -1.63
C LEU A 49 21.01 8.18 -0.89
N ALA A 50 19.81 8.57 -1.30
CA ALA A 50 18.94 9.58 -0.69
C ALA A 50 18.38 9.21 0.71
N MET A 51 18.00 7.95 0.95
CA MET A 51 17.24 7.57 2.17
C MET A 51 18.11 7.05 3.33
N TYR A 52 19.33 6.56 3.06
CA TYR A 52 20.28 6.15 4.11
C TYR A 52 20.65 7.30 5.07
N LYS A 53 20.51 8.57 4.65
CA LYS A 53 20.71 9.74 5.53
C LYS A 53 19.56 9.96 6.52
N ARG A 54 18.32 9.58 6.16
CA ARG A 54 17.10 9.84 6.96
C ARG A 54 16.80 8.74 7.98
N PHE A 55 17.27 7.51 7.71
CA PHE A 55 17.05 6.33 8.56
C PHE A 55 18.34 5.74 9.11
N SER A 56 19.37 6.56 9.34
CA SER A 56 20.66 6.12 9.86
C SER A 56 20.54 5.36 11.19
N SER A 57 19.57 5.71 12.03
CA SER A 57 19.25 5.01 13.29
C SER A 57 18.55 3.67 13.10
N LEU A 58 18.01 3.39 11.91
CA LEU A 58 17.33 2.14 11.58
C LEU A 58 18.16 1.26 10.64
N LYS A 59 19.43 1.64 10.37
CA LYS A 59 20.33 0.91 9.46
C LYS A 59 20.47 -0.56 9.81
N ASP A 60 20.43 -0.90 11.10
CA ASP A 60 20.55 -2.28 11.59
C ASP A 60 19.24 -3.09 11.44
N GLU A 61 18.09 -2.42 11.24
CA GLU A 61 16.79 -3.05 10.95
C GLU A 61 16.54 -3.20 9.43
N ILE A 62 17.33 -2.53 8.60
CA ILE A 62 17.20 -2.56 7.13
C ILE A 62 17.86 -3.83 6.61
N GLY A 63 17.04 -4.75 6.10
CA GLY A 63 17.51 -5.96 5.41
C GLY A 63 18.35 -5.62 4.17
N GLN A 64 19.28 -6.50 3.83
CA GLN A 64 20.05 -6.40 2.58
C GLN A 64 19.30 -7.10 1.45
N VAL A 65 19.15 -6.43 0.32
CA VAL A 65 18.67 -7.07 -0.91
C VAL A 65 19.66 -8.15 -1.31
N LYS A 66 19.18 -9.37 -1.57
CA LYS A 66 20.02 -10.52 -1.92
C LYS A 66 20.25 -10.61 -3.42
N ARG A 67 19.20 -10.44 -4.24
CA ARG A 67 19.23 -10.71 -5.70
C ARG A 67 18.91 -9.51 -6.58
N GLY A 68 18.02 -8.62 -6.14
CA GLY A 68 17.56 -7.48 -6.93
C GLY A 68 16.78 -7.84 -8.20
N GLY A 69 16.28 -6.81 -8.88
CA GLY A 69 15.59 -6.95 -10.17
C GLY A 69 14.15 -7.44 -10.03
N LEU A 70 13.69 -8.24 -10.98
CA LEU A 70 12.36 -8.82 -10.99
C LEU A 70 12.41 -10.26 -10.47
N TYR A 71 11.68 -10.51 -9.39
CA TYR A 71 11.40 -11.85 -8.88
C TYR A 71 9.94 -12.22 -9.18
N GLU A 72 9.72 -13.23 -10.02
CA GLU A 72 8.43 -13.85 -10.26
C GLU A 72 8.35 -15.23 -9.60
N TYR A 73 7.24 -15.46 -8.90
CA TYR A 73 6.87 -16.75 -8.34
C TYR A 73 5.47 -17.14 -8.79
N PHE A 74 5.30 -18.41 -9.15
CA PHE A 74 4.01 -18.99 -9.47
C PHE A 74 3.84 -20.36 -8.82
N TYR A 75 2.64 -20.59 -8.28
CA TYR A 75 2.20 -21.87 -7.73
C TYR A 75 0.73 -22.09 -8.07
N ASP A 76 0.37 -23.26 -8.57
CA ASP A 76 -1.02 -23.59 -8.95
C ASP A 76 -1.70 -24.63 -8.05
N GLY A 77 -1.01 -25.03 -6.97
CA GLY A 77 -1.42 -26.12 -6.08
C GLY A 77 -0.56 -27.37 -6.24
N GLU A 78 0.16 -27.51 -7.35
CA GLU A 78 1.00 -28.67 -7.66
C GLU A 78 2.38 -28.25 -8.18
N GLU A 79 2.42 -27.41 -9.21
CA GLU A 79 3.63 -26.93 -9.86
C GLU A 79 4.13 -25.63 -9.24
N LYS A 80 5.44 -25.55 -8.97
CA LYS A 80 6.13 -24.33 -8.52
C LYS A 80 7.08 -23.85 -9.60
N ILE A 81 6.94 -22.59 -10.02
CA ILE A 81 7.81 -21.92 -10.99
C ILE A 81 8.39 -20.66 -10.35
N GLU A 82 9.71 -20.56 -10.36
CA GLU A 82 10.46 -19.38 -9.93
C GLU A 82 11.26 -18.82 -11.10
N ARG A 83 11.15 -17.51 -11.32
CA ARG A 83 11.94 -16.80 -12.33
C ARG A 83 12.54 -15.54 -11.72
N HIS A 84 13.81 -15.34 -12.00
CA HIS A 84 14.56 -14.16 -11.60
C HIS A 84 15.14 -13.49 -12.84
N GLU A 85 14.91 -12.19 -12.97
CA GLU A 85 15.49 -11.37 -14.03
C GLU A 85 16.20 -10.18 -13.40
N MET A 86 17.49 -10.03 -13.68
CA MET A 86 18.26 -8.85 -13.26
C MET A 86 17.98 -7.65 -14.18
N VAL A 87 16.70 -7.27 -14.30
CA VAL A 87 16.26 -6.11 -15.08
C VAL A 87 15.66 -5.09 -14.11
N LEU A 88 16.19 -3.87 -14.14
CA LEU A 88 15.57 -2.71 -13.50
C LEU A 88 14.35 -2.31 -14.32
N ALA A 89 13.24 -3.00 -14.09
CA ALA A 89 11.96 -2.67 -14.70
C ALA A 89 11.34 -1.47 -13.97
N LYS A 90 10.75 -0.55 -14.75
CA LYS A 90 9.97 0.56 -14.20
C LYS A 90 8.65 0.03 -13.65
N SER A 91 8.69 -0.37 -12.40
CA SER A 91 7.58 -0.97 -11.67
C SER A 91 6.41 0.00 -11.46
N SER A 92 6.68 1.30 -11.45
CA SER A 92 5.65 2.33 -11.29
C SER A 92 4.82 2.61 -12.55
N GLU A 93 5.21 2.08 -13.72
CA GLU A 93 4.49 2.33 -14.98
C GLU A 93 3.20 1.51 -15.06
N LYS A 94 2.16 2.14 -15.62
CA LYS A 94 0.83 1.55 -15.78
C LYS A 94 0.89 0.28 -16.62
N GLU A 95 1.67 0.31 -17.69
CA GLU A 95 1.83 -0.79 -18.64
C GLU A 95 2.48 -1.99 -17.96
N THR A 96 3.54 -1.77 -17.17
CA THR A 96 4.20 -2.81 -16.35
C THR A 96 3.22 -3.45 -15.36
N PHE A 97 2.43 -2.62 -14.69
CA PHE A 97 1.40 -3.09 -13.75
C PHE A 97 0.32 -3.90 -14.46
N GLU A 98 -0.21 -3.41 -15.59
CA GLU A 98 -1.23 -4.09 -16.39
C GLU A 98 -0.74 -5.43 -16.94
N GLU A 99 0.49 -5.50 -17.45
CA GLU A 99 1.10 -6.73 -17.94
C GLU A 99 1.19 -7.78 -16.82
N CYS A 100 1.70 -7.38 -15.65
CA CYS A 100 1.78 -8.26 -14.48
C CYS A 100 0.40 -8.83 -14.12
N LEU A 101 -0.61 -7.96 -14.00
CA LEU A 101 -1.95 -8.40 -13.64
C LEU A 101 -2.56 -9.31 -14.71
N GLN A 102 -2.38 -8.99 -15.99
CA GLN A 102 -2.89 -9.80 -17.08
C GLN A 102 -2.26 -11.20 -17.09
N MET A 103 -0.96 -11.30 -16.82
CA MET A 103 -0.28 -12.58 -16.68
C MET A 103 -0.78 -13.38 -15.47
N GLY A 104 -0.88 -12.73 -14.31
CA GLY A 104 -1.38 -13.37 -13.09
C GLY A 104 -2.82 -13.88 -13.24
N ILE A 105 -3.73 -13.07 -13.78
CA ILE A 105 -5.12 -13.47 -14.07
C ILE A 105 -5.16 -14.69 -14.99
N LYS A 106 -4.37 -14.68 -16.07
CA LYS A 106 -4.33 -15.78 -17.03
C LYS A 106 -3.80 -17.08 -16.39
N ARG A 107 -2.75 -16.99 -15.56
CA ARG A 107 -2.14 -18.16 -14.93
C ARG A 107 -3.00 -18.72 -13.79
N LEU A 108 -3.59 -17.86 -12.96
CA LEU A 108 -4.48 -18.28 -11.89
C LEU A 108 -5.79 -18.89 -12.43
N ASN A 109 -6.29 -18.37 -13.56
CA ASN A 109 -7.51 -18.81 -14.23
C ASN A 109 -8.68 -18.97 -13.26
N ALA A 110 -9.04 -17.85 -12.61
CA ALA A 110 -10.06 -17.82 -11.56
C ALA A 110 -10.94 -16.58 -11.67
N ASP A 111 -12.21 -16.73 -11.27
CA ASP A 111 -13.21 -15.65 -11.28
C ASP A 111 -13.04 -14.66 -10.12
N GLU A 112 -12.39 -15.08 -9.03
CA GLU A 112 -12.12 -14.27 -7.85
C GLU A 112 -10.63 -14.30 -7.49
N ILE A 113 -10.04 -13.12 -7.29
CA ILE A 113 -8.61 -12.95 -7.01
C ILE A 113 -8.41 -12.03 -5.81
N PHE A 114 -7.60 -12.48 -4.85
CA PHE A 114 -7.01 -11.65 -3.81
C PHE A 114 -5.81 -10.90 -4.38
N LEU A 115 -6.00 -9.63 -4.70
CA LEU A 115 -4.94 -8.76 -5.21
C LEU A 115 -4.25 -8.08 -4.04
N VAL A 116 -3.01 -8.47 -3.75
CA VAL A 116 -2.18 -7.89 -2.71
C VAL A 116 -1.19 -6.90 -3.32
N LEU A 117 -1.28 -5.64 -2.91
CA LEU A 117 -0.44 -4.55 -3.37
C LEU A 117 0.50 -4.12 -2.25
N ILE A 118 1.81 -4.35 -2.42
CA ILE A 118 2.83 -4.03 -1.43
C ILE A 118 3.83 -3.03 -1.99
N GLY A 119 4.04 -1.92 -1.28
CA GLY A 119 5.10 -1.00 -1.66
C GLY A 119 5.11 0.30 -0.88
N GLN A 120 5.93 1.24 -1.35
CA GLN A 120 5.91 2.62 -0.88
C GLN A 120 4.80 3.39 -1.60
N SER A 121 4.03 4.19 -0.87
CA SER A 121 2.89 4.95 -1.41
C SER A 121 2.66 6.25 -0.64
N ASN A 122 1.85 7.13 -1.22
CA ASN A 122 1.41 8.36 -0.58
C ASN A 122 -0.05 8.70 -0.98
N ALA A 123 -0.48 9.93 -0.69
CA ALA A 123 -1.83 10.40 -0.99
C ALA A 123 -2.20 10.40 -2.49
N THR A 124 -1.22 10.25 -3.40
CA THR A 124 -1.42 10.43 -4.84
C THR A 124 -0.99 9.23 -5.70
N GLY A 125 -0.42 8.18 -5.12
CA GLY A 125 -0.11 6.96 -5.86
C GLY A 125 0.65 5.90 -5.07
N LEU A 126 0.90 4.78 -5.76
CA LEU A 126 1.57 3.58 -5.28
C LEU A 126 2.92 3.38 -5.97
N PHE A 127 3.75 2.53 -5.37
CA PHE A 127 4.99 2.02 -5.95
C PHE A 127 5.93 3.15 -6.36
N TRP A 128 6.34 3.98 -5.40
CA TRP A 128 7.37 4.98 -5.66
C TRP A 128 8.64 4.33 -6.19
N ASP A 129 9.08 4.81 -7.34
CA ASP A 129 10.16 4.26 -8.14
C ASP A 129 11.14 5.40 -8.48
N PHE A 130 12.42 5.17 -8.22
CA PHE A 130 13.48 6.15 -8.40
C PHE A 130 14.52 5.67 -9.42
N VAL A 131 14.18 4.70 -10.27
CA VAL A 131 15.08 4.19 -11.32
C VAL A 131 15.33 5.24 -12.40
N ALA A 132 14.35 6.11 -12.68
CA ALA A 132 14.46 7.18 -13.66
C ALA A 132 15.01 8.48 -13.05
N GLU A 133 15.45 9.42 -13.89
CA GLU A 133 15.94 10.75 -13.49
C GLU A 133 14.91 11.53 -12.62
N ARG A 134 13.62 11.27 -12.86
CA ARG A 134 12.52 11.79 -12.03
C ARG A 134 11.82 10.63 -11.34
N PRO A 135 11.58 10.73 -10.02
CA PRO A 135 10.78 9.75 -9.31
C PRO A 135 9.40 9.60 -9.95
N SER A 136 8.95 8.36 -10.11
CA SER A 136 7.64 8.02 -10.65
C SER A 136 6.85 7.16 -9.68
N LYS A 137 5.54 7.06 -9.92
CA LYS A 137 4.60 6.27 -9.12
C LYS A 137 3.40 5.88 -9.98
N LEU A 138 2.80 4.74 -9.68
CA LEU A 138 1.52 4.35 -10.25
C LEU A 138 0.43 5.22 -9.62
N ARG A 139 -0.16 6.12 -10.42
CA ARG A 139 -1.28 6.94 -9.95
C ARG A 139 -2.49 6.06 -9.65
N TYR A 140 -3.27 6.46 -8.67
CA TYR A 140 -4.46 5.71 -8.30
C TYR A 140 -5.50 5.64 -9.44
N GLU A 141 -5.60 6.68 -10.27
CA GLU A 141 -6.49 6.68 -11.44
C GLU A 141 -6.06 5.62 -12.46
N ASP A 142 -4.76 5.46 -12.67
CA ASP A 142 -4.21 4.47 -13.59
C ASP A 142 -4.43 3.05 -13.06
N LEU A 143 -4.20 2.82 -11.75
CA LEU A 143 -4.59 1.58 -11.06
C LEU A 143 -6.08 1.26 -11.30
N SER A 144 -6.97 2.21 -11.03
CA SER A 144 -8.41 2.00 -11.18
C SER A 144 -8.80 1.66 -12.62
N GLN A 145 -8.17 2.30 -13.61
CA GLN A 145 -8.45 2.01 -15.02
C GLN A 145 -8.00 0.60 -15.44
N VAL A 146 -6.84 0.16 -14.97
CA VAL A 146 -6.31 -1.18 -15.24
C VAL A 146 -7.24 -2.24 -14.64
N LEU A 147 -7.64 -2.08 -13.37
CA LEU A 147 -8.56 -3.00 -12.70
C LEU A 147 -9.91 -3.08 -13.43
N TYR A 148 -10.42 -1.97 -13.96
CA TYR A 148 -11.69 -1.94 -14.71
C TYR A 148 -11.59 -2.75 -15.98
N ARG A 149 -10.53 -2.50 -16.73
CA ARG A 149 -10.29 -3.13 -18.02
C ARG A 149 -10.11 -4.63 -17.87
N LEU A 150 -9.25 -5.04 -16.93
CA LEU A 150 -8.93 -6.46 -16.71
C LEU A 150 -10.10 -7.21 -16.05
N GLY A 151 -10.78 -6.62 -15.07
CA GLY A 151 -11.97 -7.21 -14.47
C GLY A 151 -13.08 -7.40 -15.50
N LYS A 152 -13.36 -6.40 -16.35
CA LYS A 152 -14.35 -6.50 -17.43
C LYS A 152 -13.98 -7.54 -18.48
N ARG A 153 -12.74 -7.50 -18.97
CA ARG A 153 -12.27 -8.38 -20.05
C ARG A 153 -12.30 -9.86 -19.64
N ASN A 154 -11.88 -10.14 -18.42
CA ASN A 154 -11.71 -11.51 -17.93
C ASN A 154 -12.86 -11.98 -17.02
N ARG A 155 -13.85 -11.12 -16.73
CA ARG A 155 -14.96 -11.35 -15.79
C ARG A 155 -14.49 -11.67 -14.36
N VAL A 156 -13.36 -11.09 -13.96
CA VAL A 156 -12.75 -11.32 -12.64
C VAL A 156 -13.21 -10.27 -11.63
N LYS A 157 -13.43 -10.72 -10.39
CA LYS A 157 -13.66 -9.92 -9.20
C LYS A 157 -12.40 -9.88 -8.33
N PHE A 158 -12.13 -8.71 -7.75
CA PHE A 158 -10.94 -8.45 -6.95
C PHE A 158 -11.29 -8.22 -5.48
N HIS A 159 -10.63 -8.97 -4.60
CA HIS A 159 -10.47 -8.64 -3.19
C HIS A 159 -9.13 -7.94 -3.01
N ILE A 160 -9.15 -6.61 -2.90
CA ILE A 160 -7.92 -5.82 -2.84
C ILE A 160 -7.45 -5.71 -1.41
N ILE A 161 -6.17 -6.03 -1.21
CA ILE A 161 -5.44 -5.86 0.03
C ILE A 161 -4.30 -4.90 -0.26
N MET A 162 -4.26 -3.77 0.44
CA MET A 162 -3.23 -2.77 0.25
C MET A 162 -2.38 -2.61 1.50
N ASP A 163 -1.08 -2.81 1.33
CA ASP A 163 -0.08 -2.59 2.35
C ASP A 163 0.60 -1.23 2.12
N ILE A 164 0.04 -0.19 2.76
CA ILE A 164 0.38 1.22 2.55
C ILE A 164 0.95 1.79 3.87
N PRO A 165 2.16 2.37 3.87
CA PRO A 165 2.80 2.91 5.08
C PRO A 165 2.20 4.22 5.60
N THR A 166 1.33 4.90 4.83
CA THR A 166 0.86 6.25 5.12
C THR A 166 -0.64 6.39 4.93
N TRP A 167 -1.22 7.46 5.50
CA TRP A 167 -2.62 7.81 5.28
C TRP A 167 -2.90 8.10 3.80
N HIS A 168 -4.00 7.58 3.28
CA HIS A 168 -4.47 7.87 1.93
C HIS A 168 -5.62 8.91 1.96
N GLY A 169 -5.65 9.79 0.98
CA GLY A 169 -6.76 10.73 0.80
C GLY A 169 -8.11 10.01 0.67
N VAL A 170 -9.19 10.60 1.20
CA VAL A 170 -10.58 10.11 1.06
C VAL A 170 -10.98 9.85 -0.40
N GLU A 171 -10.36 10.59 -1.32
CA GLU A 171 -10.56 10.48 -2.76
C GLU A 171 -10.17 9.11 -3.32
N PHE A 172 -9.10 8.49 -2.79
CA PHE A 172 -8.60 7.24 -3.31
C PHE A 172 -9.54 6.06 -3.05
N PRO A 173 -9.93 5.74 -1.79
CA PRO A 173 -10.90 4.68 -1.55
C PRO A 173 -12.22 4.96 -2.23
N TYR A 174 -12.69 6.21 -2.29
CA TYR A 174 -13.93 6.56 -2.99
C TYR A 174 -13.89 6.19 -4.48
N MET A 175 -12.76 6.40 -5.14
CA MET A 175 -12.61 6.01 -6.55
C MET A 175 -12.71 4.48 -6.72
N LEU A 176 -12.06 3.71 -5.85
CA LEU A 176 -12.09 2.24 -5.93
C LEU A 176 -13.46 1.67 -5.54
N VAL A 177 -14.19 2.29 -4.61
CA VAL A 177 -15.52 1.85 -4.19
C VAL A 177 -16.56 1.91 -5.31
N ARG A 178 -16.37 2.80 -6.29
CA ARG A 178 -17.26 2.92 -7.46
C ARG A 178 -17.04 1.84 -8.51
N HIS A 179 -16.10 0.93 -8.26
CA HIS A 179 -15.62 0.00 -9.24
C HIS A 179 -16.38 -1.34 -9.19
N PRO A 180 -17.07 -1.75 -10.26
CA PRO A 180 -17.95 -2.92 -10.21
C PRO A 180 -17.22 -4.27 -10.10
N TYR A 181 -15.89 -4.28 -10.28
CA TYR A 181 -15.06 -5.49 -10.16
C TYR A 181 -14.27 -5.56 -8.86
N ILE A 182 -14.45 -4.62 -7.93
CA ILE A 182 -13.81 -4.66 -6.61
C ILE A 182 -14.89 -5.03 -5.60
N GLU A 183 -14.76 -6.22 -4.99
CA GLU A 183 -15.73 -6.73 -4.01
C GLU A 183 -15.39 -6.28 -2.60
N THR A 184 -14.10 -6.26 -2.27
CA THR A 184 -13.63 -5.81 -0.97
C THR A 184 -12.34 -5.03 -1.10
N LEU A 185 -12.16 -4.05 -0.22
CA LEU A 185 -10.91 -3.32 -0.06
C LEU A 185 -10.50 -3.31 1.42
N PHE A 186 -9.31 -3.82 1.70
CA PHE A 186 -8.69 -3.80 3.01
C PHE A 186 -7.38 -3.05 2.96
N ILE A 187 -7.18 -2.17 3.94
CA ILE A 187 -5.94 -1.40 4.09
C ILE A 187 -5.24 -1.91 5.33
N TYR A 188 -4.06 -2.49 5.13
CA TYR A 188 -3.19 -2.94 6.19
C TYR A 188 -2.43 -1.75 6.78
N GLU A 189 -2.56 -1.56 8.09
CA GLU A 189 -1.86 -0.50 8.82
C GLU A 189 -0.54 -1.04 9.37
N ARG A 190 0.58 -0.63 8.77
CA ARG A 190 1.91 -0.99 9.27
C ARG A 190 2.10 -0.44 10.68
N ARG A 191 2.45 -1.32 11.62
CA ARG A 191 2.79 -0.92 13.00
C ARG A 191 4.22 -0.40 13.15
N LYS A 192 5.08 -0.66 12.16
CA LYS A 192 6.48 -0.23 12.10
C LYS A 192 6.83 0.19 10.66
N PRO A 193 7.76 1.15 10.46
CA PRO A 193 8.15 1.62 9.13
C PRO A 193 8.61 0.49 8.17
N PHE A 194 9.33 -0.51 8.69
CA PHE A 194 9.89 -1.63 7.94
C PHE A 194 9.18 -2.95 8.26
N HIS A 195 7.86 -2.97 8.01
CA HIS A 195 7.07 -4.19 8.15
C HIS A 195 6.07 -4.26 7.02
N LEU A 196 5.90 -5.44 6.43
CA LEU A 196 4.89 -5.68 5.40
C LEU A 196 3.74 -6.50 5.97
N LEU A 197 2.67 -6.65 5.19
CA LEU A 197 1.69 -7.69 5.44
C LEU A 197 2.36 -9.05 5.21
N PRO A 198 2.45 -9.94 6.22
CA PRO A 198 3.06 -11.25 6.04
C PRO A 198 2.04 -12.19 5.38
N ILE A 199 1.97 -12.13 4.05
CA ILE A 199 1.02 -12.85 3.20
C ILE A 199 1.12 -14.36 3.43
N ALA A 200 2.32 -14.94 3.41
CA ALA A 200 2.52 -16.37 3.59
C ALA A 200 1.95 -16.84 4.94
N LYS A 201 2.19 -16.07 6.01
CA LYS A 201 1.65 -16.35 7.35
C LYS A 201 0.13 -16.24 7.38
N TRP A 202 -0.45 -15.27 6.66
CA TRP A 202 -1.90 -15.10 6.58
C TRP A 202 -2.55 -16.31 5.92
N LEU A 203 -2.01 -16.75 4.78
CA LEU A 203 -2.51 -17.91 4.04
C LEU A 203 -2.42 -19.19 4.88
N THR A 204 -1.26 -19.47 5.48
CA THR A 204 -1.05 -20.64 6.34
C THR A 204 -1.98 -20.64 7.54
N ARG A 205 -2.21 -19.47 8.15
CA ARG A 205 -3.07 -19.34 9.33
C ARG A 205 -4.54 -19.55 8.99
N ALA A 206 -5.02 -18.97 7.89
CA ALA A 206 -6.38 -19.21 7.40
C ALA A 206 -6.63 -20.71 7.19
N GLN A 207 -5.64 -21.41 6.60
CA GLN A 207 -5.72 -22.85 6.38
C GLN A 207 -5.71 -23.67 7.67
N THR A 208 -4.75 -23.41 8.55
CA THR A 208 -4.59 -24.17 9.81
C THR A 208 -5.81 -24.04 10.72
N GLU A 209 -6.49 -22.89 10.68
CA GLU A 209 -7.69 -22.62 11.48
C GLU A 209 -9.00 -22.88 10.70
N GLU A 210 -8.92 -23.39 9.47
CA GLU A 210 -10.07 -23.62 8.57
C GLU A 210 -11.00 -22.41 8.44
N MET A 211 -10.41 -21.21 8.40
CA MET A 211 -11.11 -19.94 8.34
C MET A 211 -11.21 -19.39 6.91
N ASN A 212 -12.26 -18.61 6.65
CA ASN A 212 -12.29 -17.79 5.44
C ASN A 212 -11.09 -16.83 5.40
N TYR A 213 -10.44 -16.69 4.24
CA TYR A 213 -9.24 -15.86 4.10
C TYR A 213 -9.45 -14.39 4.47
N LEU A 214 -10.57 -13.77 4.10
CA LEU A 214 -10.90 -12.40 4.53
C LEU A 214 -11.13 -12.33 6.03
N GLU A 215 -11.79 -13.33 6.61
CA GLU A 215 -12.03 -13.41 8.04
C GLU A 215 -10.71 -13.53 8.82
N ALA A 216 -9.80 -14.40 8.38
CA ALA A 216 -8.46 -14.51 8.95
C ALA A 216 -7.68 -13.20 8.82
N LEU A 217 -7.80 -12.50 7.69
CA LEU A 217 -7.18 -11.19 7.47
C LEU A 217 -7.67 -10.18 8.53
N TYR A 218 -9.00 -10.05 8.68
CA TYR A 218 -9.61 -9.11 9.62
C TYR A 218 -9.39 -9.49 11.09
N LYS A 219 -9.30 -10.79 11.39
CA LYS A 219 -9.11 -11.27 12.75
C LYS A 219 -7.68 -11.13 13.24
N TYR A 220 -6.68 -11.21 12.37
CA TYR A 220 -5.27 -11.31 12.78
C TYR A 220 -4.37 -10.15 12.39
N TYR A 221 -4.78 -9.32 11.44
CA TYR A 221 -3.93 -8.25 10.94
C TYR A 221 -4.48 -6.86 11.27
N PRO A 222 -3.61 -5.94 11.74
CA PRO A 222 -4.01 -4.55 11.96
C PRO A 222 -4.37 -3.89 10.64
N GLY A 223 -5.47 -3.14 10.66
CA GLY A 223 -5.91 -2.41 9.48
C GLY A 223 -7.39 -2.08 9.56
N TYR A 224 -7.93 -1.71 8.41
CA TYR A 224 -9.34 -1.38 8.27
C TYR A 224 -9.91 -1.84 6.95
N LYS A 225 -11.18 -2.23 7.01
CA LYS A 225 -12.02 -2.51 5.86
C LYS A 225 -12.65 -1.21 5.37
N ILE A 226 -12.62 -1.02 4.05
CA ILE A 226 -13.36 0.04 3.38
C ILE A 226 -14.78 -0.44 3.14
N ASN A 227 -15.76 0.37 3.52
CA ASN A 227 -17.16 0.13 3.18
C ASN A 227 -17.33 0.34 1.66
N MET A 228 -17.89 -0.64 0.95
CA MET A 228 -18.06 -0.58 -0.51
C MET A 228 -19.34 0.16 -0.94
N ASP A 229 -20.03 0.83 -0.01
CA ASP A 229 -21.18 1.68 -0.32
C ASP A 229 -20.77 3.07 -0.84
N HIS A 230 -21.04 3.31 -2.12
CA HIS A 230 -20.75 4.57 -2.80
C HIS A 230 -21.51 5.78 -2.24
N VAL A 231 -22.67 5.60 -1.59
CA VAL A 231 -23.45 6.68 -0.97
C VAL A 231 -22.74 7.18 0.29
N ILE A 232 -22.27 6.24 1.13
CA ILE A 232 -21.52 6.55 2.35
C ILE A 232 -20.24 7.32 1.99
N TRP A 233 -19.50 6.86 0.97
CA TRP A 233 -18.29 7.57 0.54
C TRP A 233 -18.56 8.93 -0.09
N ARG A 234 -19.68 9.12 -0.80
CA ARG A 234 -20.06 10.44 -1.31
C ARG A 234 -20.25 11.44 -0.17
N LYS A 235 -21.01 11.06 0.87
CA LYS A 235 -21.19 11.85 2.09
C LYS A 235 -19.86 12.15 2.77
N CYS A 236 -19.01 11.13 2.96
CA CYS A 236 -17.67 11.28 3.55
C CYS A 236 -16.81 12.30 2.78
N LYS A 237 -16.78 12.21 1.44
CA LYS A 237 -16.06 13.14 0.57
C LYS A 237 -16.62 14.57 0.61
N GLU A 238 -17.93 14.73 0.69
CA GLU A 238 -18.56 16.05 0.84
C GLU A 238 -18.19 16.70 2.18
N CYS A 239 -18.27 15.95 3.29
CA CYS A 239 -17.84 16.44 4.60
C CYS A 239 -16.34 16.78 4.62
N TRP A 240 -15.51 15.98 3.95
CA TRP A 240 -14.08 16.25 3.80
C TRP A 240 -13.83 17.57 3.06
N LYS A 241 -14.51 17.80 1.92
CA LYS A 241 -14.41 19.06 1.18
C LYS A 241 -14.87 20.25 2.01
N ASN A 242 -15.96 20.09 2.77
CA ASN A 242 -16.47 21.14 3.65
C ASN A 242 -15.47 21.49 4.76
N TYR A 243 -14.83 20.49 5.38
CA TYR A 243 -13.75 20.73 6.35
C TYR A 243 -12.58 21.51 5.75
N TRP A 244 -12.17 21.19 4.52
CA TRP A 244 -11.12 21.95 3.83
C TRP A 244 -11.50 23.39 3.50
N GLN A 245 -12.74 23.62 3.11
CA GLN A 245 -13.23 24.96 2.75
C GLN A 245 -13.50 25.83 3.99
N TYR A 246 -13.98 25.22 5.07
CA TYR A 246 -14.42 25.89 6.29
C TYR A 246 -13.86 25.17 7.52
N SER A 247 -12.54 25.20 7.68
CA SER A 247 -11.84 24.43 8.73
C SER A 247 -12.24 24.89 10.13
N SER A 248 -12.99 24.03 10.83
CA SER A 248 -13.42 24.23 12.21
C SER A 248 -13.53 22.89 12.93
N HIS A 249 -13.68 22.94 14.25
CA HIS A 249 -13.90 21.71 15.04
C HIS A 249 -15.20 21.00 14.64
N GLU A 250 -16.24 21.76 14.29
CA GLU A 250 -17.55 21.21 13.89
C GLU A 250 -17.49 20.54 12.52
N SER A 251 -16.85 21.16 11.53
CA SER A 251 -16.69 20.59 10.20
C SER A 251 -15.78 19.36 10.22
N TRP A 252 -14.76 19.33 11.09
CA TRP A 252 -13.96 18.14 11.35
C TRP A 252 -14.77 17.00 11.96
N LYS A 253 -15.55 17.28 13.02
CA LYS A 253 -16.37 16.27 13.69
C LYS A 253 -17.37 15.64 12.71
N ALA A 254 -18.03 16.46 11.88
CA ALA A 254 -18.93 15.97 10.84
C ALA A 254 -18.23 15.05 9.84
N PHE A 255 -17.02 15.41 9.39
CA PHE A 255 -16.20 14.54 8.56
C PHE A 255 -15.86 13.22 9.27
N TYR A 256 -15.38 13.29 10.51
CA TYR A 256 -14.96 12.11 11.26
C TYR A 256 -16.13 11.14 11.53
N ASP A 257 -17.32 11.66 11.81
CA ASP A 257 -18.52 10.83 11.97
C ASP A 257 -18.89 10.10 10.67
N ALA A 258 -18.82 10.77 9.51
CA ALA A 258 -19.00 10.12 8.22
C ALA A 258 -17.85 9.13 7.88
N TYR A 259 -16.62 9.44 8.27
CA TYR A 259 -15.46 8.59 8.03
C TYR A 259 -15.55 7.25 8.79
N LYS A 260 -16.07 7.25 10.01
CA LYS A 260 -16.32 6.02 10.79
C LYS A 260 -17.36 5.10 10.15
N GLU A 261 -18.31 5.64 9.37
CA GLU A 261 -19.25 4.82 8.58
C GLU A 261 -18.56 4.21 7.34
N ALA A 262 -17.59 4.94 6.78
CA ALA A 262 -16.85 4.56 5.58
C ALA A 262 -15.70 3.56 5.87
N VAL A 263 -15.18 3.56 7.10
CA VAL A 263 -14.00 2.81 7.51
C VAL A 263 -14.28 1.97 8.76
N ILE A 264 -14.13 0.65 8.64
CA ILE A 264 -14.41 -0.32 9.71
C ILE A 264 -13.10 -0.95 10.14
N TYR A 265 -12.61 -0.57 11.33
CA TYR A 265 -11.36 -1.11 11.89
C TYR A 265 -11.49 -2.57 12.32
N SER A 266 -10.40 -3.34 12.15
CA SER A 266 -10.37 -4.76 12.47
C SER A 266 -10.28 -5.03 13.99
N ALA A 267 -10.76 -6.21 14.42
CA ALA A 267 -10.93 -6.57 15.84
C ALA A 267 -9.59 -6.73 16.61
N THR A 268 -8.46 -6.89 15.91
CA THR A 268 -7.12 -6.92 16.54
C THR A 268 -6.74 -5.65 17.30
N ARG A 269 -7.56 -4.60 17.23
CA ARG A 269 -7.49 -3.43 18.13
C ARG A 269 -7.99 -3.70 19.56
N GLN A 270 -8.57 -4.86 19.89
CA GLN A 270 -9.03 -5.18 21.26
C GLN A 270 -7.94 -5.68 22.23
N LEU A 271 -6.68 -5.73 21.83
CA LEU A 271 -5.55 -5.98 22.73
C LEU A 271 -5.20 -4.73 23.53
N GLU A 272 -5.76 -4.61 24.76
CA GLU A 272 -5.30 -3.85 25.96
C GLU A 272 -4.66 -2.45 25.80
N HIS A 273 -4.78 -1.86 24.64
CA HIS A 273 -4.56 -0.47 24.37
C HIS A 273 -5.87 -0.01 23.75
N LYS A 274 -6.68 0.68 24.56
CA LYS A 274 -6.92 2.06 24.16
C LYS A 274 -5.53 2.58 23.78
N MET A 275 -5.18 2.56 22.50
CA MET A 275 -4.44 3.69 22.02
C MET A 275 -5.37 4.87 22.29
N LYS A 276 -5.31 5.42 23.52
CA LYS A 276 -4.86 6.80 23.60
C LYS A 276 -3.65 6.77 22.70
N ILE A 277 -3.81 7.25 21.47
CA ILE A 277 -2.69 7.42 20.57
C ILE A 277 -1.62 8.05 21.46
N ASN A 278 -0.60 7.27 21.80
CA ASN A 278 0.28 7.64 22.88
C ASN A 278 1.26 8.59 22.21
N PHE A 279 0.85 9.85 22.09
CA PHE A 279 1.63 11.01 21.59
C PHE A 279 2.85 11.32 22.44
N LYS A 280 3.31 10.38 23.25
CA LYS A 280 4.54 10.54 23.98
C LYS A 280 5.69 10.30 23.02
N THR A 281 6.06 11.43 22.41
CA THR A 281 7.43 11.78 22.07
C THR A 281 8.08 10.89 21.01
N GLU A 282 7.53 10.90 19.80
CA GLU A 282 8.44 11.32 18.73
C GLU A 282 8.59 12.83 18.91
N ILE A 283 9.81 13.26 19.19
CA ILE A 283 10.17 14.67 19.17
C ILE A 283 9.90 15.11 17.74
N ILE A 284 8.70 15.63 17.45
CA ILE A 284 8.55 16.60 16.37
C ILE A 284 9.51 17.70 16.79
N PRO A 285 10.65 17.91 16.08
CA PRO A 285 11.56 18.98 16.43
C PRO A 285 10.70 20.23 16.54
N LYS A 286 10.71 20.89 17.70
CA LYS A 286 10.01 22.16 17.86
C LYS A 286 10.60 23.06 16.77
N GLN A 287 9.83 23.28 15.72
CA GLN A 287 10.27 24.04 14.56
C GLN A 287 10.28 25.50 15.02
N SER A 288 11.42 25.91 15.57
CA SER A 288 11.60 27.21 16.22
C SER A 288 11.66 28.36 15.21
N ARG A 289 11.77 28.05 13.92
CA ARG A 289 11.56 28.99 12.81
C ARG A 289 10.72 28.35 11.72
N GLU A 290 9.93 29.17 11.03
CA GLU A 290 9.34 28.79 9.75
C GLU A 290 10.48 28.46 8.77
N ILE A 291 10.42 27.25 8.17
CA ILE A 291 11.30 26.86 7.08
C ILE A 291 10.68 27.41 5.80
N THR A 292 11.45 28.19 5.04
CA THR A 292 10.97 28.75 3.77
C THR A 292 10.79 27.65 2.71
N ILE A 293 9.94 27.88 1.70
CA ILE A 293 9.74 26.94 0.58
C ILE A 293 11.07 26.61 -0.10
N ARG A 294 11.95 27.61 -0.22
CA ARG A 294 13.29 27.46 -0.79
C ARG A 294 14.21 26.59 0.07
N GLU A 295 14.19 26.76 1.39
CA GLU A 295 14.99 25.90 2.28
C GLU A 295 14.46 24.45 2.29
N LEU A 296 13.15 24.27 2.13
CA LEU A 296 12.56 22.96 1.96
C LEU A 296 12.87 22.36 0.58
N GLN A 297 12.90 23.17 -0.48
CA GLN A 297 13.41 22.78 -1.80
C GLN A 297 14.86 22.34 -1.72
N GLU A 298 15.73 23.15 -1.14
CA GLU A 298 17.15 22.86 -1.01
C GLU A 298 17.34 21.59 -0.18
N TYR A 299 16.59 21.41 0.92
CA TYR A 299 16.57 20.17 1.68
C TYR A 299 16.07 18.97 0.86
N LEU A 300 14.97 19.10 0.11
CA LEU A 300 14.42 18.01 -0.70
C LEU A 300 15.32 17.67 -1.90
N VAL A 301 15.96 18.67 -2.52
CA VAL A 301 16.94 18.52 -3.59
C VAL A 301 18.21 17.86 -3.05
N GLU A 302 18.68 18.27 -1.87
CA GLU A 302 19.83 17.70 -1.20
C GLU A 302 19.55 16.25 -0.73
N MET A 303 18.37 15.99 -0.21
CA MET A 303 17.99 14.69 0.35
C MET A 303 17.56 13.68 -0.70
N TYR A 304 16.92 14.10 -1.79
CA TYR A 304 16.37 13.20 -2.82
C TYR A 304 17.07 13.33 -4.16
N HIS A 305 18.14 14.14 -4.26
CA HIS A 305 18.97 14.34 -5.45
C HIS A 305 18.17 14.58 -6.75
N THR A 306 17.03 15.26 -6.64
CA THR A 306 16.10 15.55 -7.75
C THR A 306 15.57 16.97 -7.67
N THR A 307 15.12 17.54 -8.78
CA THR A 307 14.58 18.91 -8.84
C THR A 307 13.09 18.92 -8.53
N PHE A 308 12.71 19.53 -7.41
CA PHE A 308 11.32 19.80 -7.06
C PHE A 308 10.94 21.24 -7.41
N ASP A 309 9.86 21.44 -8.17
CA ASP A 309 9.28 22.78 -8.33
C ASP A 309 8.38 23.16 -7.13
N ASP A 310 8.08 24.45 -6.98
CA ASP A 310 7.28 25.01 -5.89
C ASP A 310 5.90 24.31 -5.74
N LYS A 311 5.31 23.90 -6.87
CA LYS A 311 3.99 23.27 -6.91
C LYS A 311 3.99 21.88 -6.28
N ASN A 312 5.02 21.09 -6.57
CA ASN A 312 5.17 19.74 -6.00
C ASN A 312 5.46 19.76 -4.49
N ILE A 313 6.11 20.83 -4.01
CA ILE A 313 6.41 20.99 -2.58
C ILE A 313 5.21 21.46 -1.79
N GLN A 314 4.40 22.36 -2.36
CA GLN A 314 3.13 22.73 -1.74
C GLN A 314 2.18 21.54 -1.63
N LEU A 315 2.14 20.66 -2.64
CA LEU A 315 1.40 19.41 -2.57
C LEU A 315 1.94 18.49 -1.48
N TRP A 316 3.27 18.33 -1.39
CA TRP A 316 3.90 17.50 -0.36
C TRP A 316 3.68 18.04 1.06
N LEU A 317 3.78 19.36 1.26
CA LEU A 317 3.48 20.03 2.52
C LEU A 317 1.99 19.93 2.89
N THR A 318 1.10 19.98 1.90
CA THR A 318 -0.34 19.78 2.11
C THR A 318 -0.62 18.35 2.55
N ASP A 319 0.03 17.36 1.91
CA ASP A 319 -0.06 15.94 2.29
C ASP A 319 0.51 15.72 3.71
N LEU A 320 1.62 16.38 4.06
CA LEU A 320 2.26 16.32 5.38
C LEU A 320 1.40 16.99 6.47
N LYS A 321 0.75 18.12 6.16
CA LYS A 321 -0.22 18.81 7.03
C LYS A 321 -1.44 17.93 7.28
N THR A 322 -1.94 17.28 6.23
CA THR A 322 -3.08 16.34 6.32
C THR A 322 -2.77 15.17 7.24
N CYS A 323 -1.56 14.61 7.13
CA CYS A 323 -1.09 13.57 8.05
C CYS A 323 -0.94 14.12 9.47
N THR A 324 -0.24 15.25 9.67
CA THR A 324 0.03 15.81 11.01
C THR A 324 -1.22 16.28 11.74
N ASP A 325 -2.25 16.79 11.06
CA ASP A 325 -3.51 17.20 11.70
C ASP A 325 -4.38 15.98 12.10
N TYR A 326 -4.26 14.86 11.38
CA TYR A 326 -4.83 13.57 11.79
C TYR A 326 -4.11 12.98 13.02
N TYR A 327 -2.80 13.22 13.17
CA TYR A 327 -1.96 12.76 14.28
C TYR A 327 -1.81 13.80 15.42
N LYS A 328 -2.70 14.78 15.57
CA LYS A 328 -2.67 15.76 16.69
C LYS A 328 -3.66 15.47 17.83
N LEU A 329 -4.44 14.39 17.75
CA LEU A 329 -5.48 14.01 18.72
C LEU A 329 -5.53 12.50 18.90
#